data_AF-A0A7R9TUG3-F1
#
_entry.id   AF-A0A7R9TUG3-F1
#
_cell.length_a   1.000
_cell.length_b   1.000
_cell.length_c   1.000
_cell.angle_alpha   90.00
_cell.angle_beta   90.00
_cell.angle_gamma   90.00
#
_symmetry.space_group_name_H-M   'P 1'
#
loop_
_entity.id
_entity.type
_entity.pdbx_description
1 polymer ?
#
loop_
_entity_poly.entity_id
_entity_poly.type
_entity_poly.pdbx_seq_one_letter_code
_entity_poly.pdbx_strand_id
1 'polypeptide(L)'
;VGIALQQYYEKITELVLLGDSDANKSLLRAALKSLSTDTGLHPLTPLFVQFIADEVTRHLADVDILSALMRAAYALLTNPSLHIEAYLHQLMPSILTCLVGKRLGVPKAAGEGGAGPGGGLAPAEKSAADKSAALTVDHWQLREHAASLVALVCERFGGSYANLQPRITRTLVRALMDPKKPLTTHYGSIVGIAALGARVVQLLLMPNLGEYLTLLEEEAAKAEKTGDAARQYEASRCRGAVQAAVGSFFVGVRAENEAEQRQAGARRGVGAQGGAQVR
;
A
#
# COMPACT_ATOMS: atom_id res chain seq x y z
N VAL A 1 3.49 22.03 24.59
CA VAL A 1 3.63 22.38 23.15
C VAL A 1 3.41 23.87 23.04
N GLY A 2 4.28 24.62 22.35
CA GLY A 2 4.08 26.06 22.17
C GLY A 2 2.86 26.34 21.28
N ILE A 3 2.15 27.44 21.51
CA ILE A 3 0.90 27.79 20.79
C ILE A 3 1.09 27.73 19.27
N ALA A 4 2.24 28.17 18.76
CA ALA A 4 2.57 28.11 17.33
C ALA A 4 2.68 26.68 16.77
N LEU A 5 3.22 25.73 17.54
CA LEU A 5 3.32 24.32 17.15
C LEU A 5 1.93 23.65 17.13
N GLN A 6 1.05 24.05 18.04
CA GLN A 6 -0.33 23.54 18.06
C GLN A 6 -1.12 24.07 16.86
N GLN A 7 -1.01 25.37 16.54
CA GLN A 7 -1.63 25.93 15.34
C GLN A 7 -1.10 25.29 14.05
N TYR A 8 0.20 24.96 14.01
CA TYR A 8 0.80 24.22 12.90
C TYR A 8 0.19 22.82 12.76
N TYR A 9 0.07 22.09 13.87
CA TYR A 9 -0.57 20.77 13.90
C TYR A 9 -2.02 20.84 13.41
N GLU A 10 -2.83 21.74 13.98
CA GLU A 10 -4.25 21.92 13.62
C GLU A 10 -4.39 22.20 12.12
N LYS A 11 -3.60 23.15 11.59
CA LYS A 11 -3.63 23.51 10.17
C LYS A 11 -3.27 22.35 9.24
N ILE A 12 -2.29 21.52 9.59
CA ILE A 12 -1.97 20.34 8.80
C ILE A 12 -3.09 19.31 8.86
N THR A 13 -3.62 19.04 10.06
CA THR A 13 -4.69 18.04 10.22
C THR A 13 -5.96 18.44 9.48
N GLU A 14 -6.32 19.72 9.50
CA GLU A 14 -7.46 20.26 8.76
C GLU A 14 -7.26 20.12 7.24
N LEU A 15 -6.08 20.47 6.72
CA LEU A 15 -5.75 20.31 5.30
C LEU A 15 -5.77 18.84 4.85
N VAL A 16 -5.38 17.91 5.72
CA VAL A 16 -5.43 16.47 5.43
C VAL A 16 -6.88 15.96 5.41
N LEU A 17 -7.73 16.42 6.33
CA LEU A 17 -9.14 16.02 6.40
C LEU A 17 -10.00 16.63 5.28
N LEU A 18 -9.59 17.75 4.70
CA LEU A 18 -10.24 18.34 3.53
C LEU A 18 -10.07 17.52 2.23
N GLY A 19 -9.22 16.49 2.23
CA GLY A 19 -8.99 15.61 1.09
C GLY A 19 -8.26 16.27 -0.09
N ASP A 20 -8.10 15.54 -1.20
CA ASP A 20 -7.35 15.96 -2.39
C ASP A 20 -8.21 16.81 -3.37
N SER A 21 -9.04 17.71 -2.84
CA SER A 21 -9.81 18.68 -3.66
C SER A 21 -8.86 19.60 -4.43
N ASP A 22 -9.14 19.90 -5.70
CA ASP A 22 -8.24 20.65 -6.59
C ASP A 22 -7.81 22.02 -6.03
N ALA A 23 -8.68 22.70 -5.29
CA ALA A 23 -8.37 23.98 -4.63
C ALA A 23 -7.33 23.86 -3.50
N ASN A 24 -7.30 22.72 -2.80
CA ASN A 24 -6.49 22.52 -1.59
C ASN A 24 -5.22 21.70 -1.86
N LYS A 25 -5.13 21.05 -3.01
CA LYS A 25 -4.01 20.17 -3.41
C LYS A 25 -2.65 20.85 -3.38
N SER A 26 -2.57 22.12 -3.80
CA SER A 26 -1.33 22.91 -3.78
C SER A 26 -0.89 23.22 -2.34
N LEU A 27 -1.85 23.62 -1.48
CA LEU A 27 -1.62 23.92 -0.07
C LEU A 27 -1.23 22.65 0.71
N LEU A 28 -1.93 21.54 0.48
CA LEU A 28 -1.61 20.26 1.08
C LEU A 28 -0.20 19.81 0.70
N ARG A 29 0.19 19.91 -0.58
CA ARG A 29 1.56 19.60 -1.03
C ARG A 29 2.60 20.47 -0.34
N ALA A 30 2.37 21.76 -0.22
CA ALA A 30 3.28 22.67 0.48
C ALA A 30 3.40 22.31 1.97
N ALA A 31 2.28 22.03 2.63
CA ALA A 31 2.24 21.62 4.04
C ALA A 31 2.97 20.29 4.27
N LEU A 32 2.73 19.28 3.43
CA LEU A 32 3.42 17.99 3.49
C LEU A 32 4.91 18.13 3.18
N LYS A 33 5.29 19.04 2.29
CA LYS A 33 6.72 19.32 2.03
C LYS A 33 7.38 19.92 3.27
N SER A 34 6.73 20.87 3.94
CA SER A 34 7.18 21.42 5.23
C SER A 34 7.38 20.29 6.25
N LEU A 35 6.38 19.43 6.41
CA LEU A 35 6.42 18.28 7.33
C LEU A 35 7.63 17.35 7.09
N SER A 36 8.05 17.20 5.83
CA SER A 36 9.21 16.37 5.46
C SER A 36 10.58 17.02 5.75
N THR A 37 10.64 18.35 5.87
CA THR A 37 11.90 19.11 6.03
C THR A 37 12.11 19.70 7.41
N ASP A 38 11.03 19.93 8.16
CA ASP A 38 11.07 20.63 9.44
C ASP A 38 11.71 19.75 10.53
N THR A 39 12.70 20.31 11.23
CA THR A 39 13.51 19.59 12.23
C THR A 39 12.97 19.71 13.66
N GLY A 40 12.09 20.68 13.93
CA GLY A 40 11.54 20.96 15.26
C GLY A 40 10.26 20.19 15.63
N LEU A 41 9.87 19.19 14.84
CA LEU A 41 8.56 18.53 14.95
C LEU A 41 8.56 17.24 15.79
N HIS A 42 9.67 16.86 16.44
CA HIS A 42 9.71 15.68 17.31
C HIS A 42 8.57 15.61 18.33
N PRO A 43 8.21 16.68 19.07
CA PRO A 43 7.13 16.61 20.07
C PRO A 43 5.75 16.32 19.47
N LEU A 44 5.55 16.63 18.18
CA LEU A 44 4.28 16.42 17.47
C LEU A 44 4.23 15.07 16.75
N THR A 45 5.37 14.40 16.59
CA THR A 45 5.45 13.10 15.91
C THR A 45 4.47 12.06 16.46
N PRO A 46 4.37 11.81 17.79
CA PRO A 46 3.39 10.85 18.30
C PRO A 46 1.94 11.26 18.02
N LEU A 47 1.64 12.57 18.09
CA LEU A 47 0.30 13.09 17.80
C LEU A 47 -0.09 12.87 16.33
N PHE A 48 0.83 13.12 15.40
CA PHE A 48 0.59 12.86 13.99
C PHE A 48 0.43 11.36 13.69
N VAL A 49 1.23 10.48 14.30
CA VAL A 49 1.08 9.03 14.10
C VAL A 49 -0.26 8.54 14.63
N GLN A 50 -0.66 9.02 15.81
CA GLN A 50 -1.95 8.67 16.39
C GLN A 50 -3.10 9.22 15.54
N PHE A 51 -3.01 10.48 15.11
CA PHE A 51 -3.98 11.08 14.20
C PHE A 51 -4.15 10.25 12.92
N ILE A 52 -3.05 9.85 12.27
CA ILE A 52 -3.12 9.01 11.07
C ILE A 52 -3.79 7.67 11.40
N ALA A 53 -3.43 7.03 12.52
CA ALA A 53 -4.01 5.76 12.90
C ALA A 53 -5.53 5.84 13.16
N ASP A 54 -5.96 6.87 13.89
CA ASP A 54 -7.36 7.06 14.24
C ASP A 54 -8.20 7.53 13.04
N GLU A 55 -7.65 8.36 12.16
CA GLU A 55 -8.37 8.84 10.98
C GLU A 55 -8.49 7.79 9.89
N VAL A 56 -7.46 6.94 9.68
CA VAL A 56 -7.55 5.83 8.73
C VAL A 56 -8.69 4.87 9.10
N THR A 57 -8.91 4.62 10.39
CA THR A 57 -9.99 3.73 10.85
C THR A 57 -11.36 4.39 10.80
N ARG A 58 -11.45 5.72 10.99
CA ARG A 58 -12.70 6.48 10.91
C ARG A 58 -13.16 6.75 9.47
N HIS A 59 -12.22 6.96 8.54
CA HIS A 59 -12.46 7.37 7.16
C HIS A 59 -12.17 6.27 6.13
N LEU A 60 -12.42 4.99 6.45
CA LEU A 60 -12.23 3.88 5.51
C LEU A 60 -13.06 4.00 4.21
N ALA A 61 -14.15 4.76 4.26
CA ALA A 61 -15.05 5.00 3.13
C ALA A 61 -14.64 6.21 2.26
N ASP A 62 -13.61 6.97 2.62
CA ASP A 62 -13.19 8.17 1.88
C ASP A 62 -11.75 8.00 1.38
N VAL A 63 -11.59 7.84 0.07
CA VAL A 63 -10.28 7.61 -0.55
C VAL A 63 -9.43 8.84 -0.59
N ASP A 64 -10.04 10.00 -0.73
CA ASP A 64 -9.31 11.25 -0.85
C ASP A 64 -8.63 11.58 0.47
N ILE A 65 -9.35 11.37 1.58
CA ILE A 65 -8.78 11.46 2.93
C ILE A 65 -7.72 10.38 3.14
N LEU A 66 -7.98 9.12 2.80
CA LEU A 66 -6.97 8.05 2.94
C LEU A 66 -5.71 8.31 2.12
N SER A 67 -5.85 8.85 0.91
CA SER A 67 -4.74 9.25 0.03
C SER A 67 -3.92 10.37 0.66
N ALA A 68 -4.59 11.41 1.19
CA ALA A 68 -3.93 12.48 1.92
C ALA A 68 -3.20 11.97 3.17
N LEU A 69 -3.82 11.05 3.93
CA LEU A 69 -3.21 10.41 5.12
C LEU A 69 -1.99 9.56 4.75
N MET A 70 -2.03 8.79 3.66
CA MET A 70 -0.88 8.02 3.19
C MET A 70 0.25 8.94 2.71
N ARG A 71 -0.06 10.05 2.04
CA ARG A 71 0.95 11.07 1.68
C ARG A 71 1.54 11.77 2.91
N ALA A 72 0.74 11.99 3.95
CA ALA A 72 1.22 12.49 5.24
C ALA A 72 2.16 11.48 5.92
N ALA A 73 1.78 10.20 5.94
CA ALA A 73 2.64 9.12 6.43
C ALA A 73 3.97 9.05 5.65
N TYR A 74 3.93 9.22 4.32
CA TYR A 74 5.14 9.31 3.49
C TYR A 74 6.03 10.48 3.93
N ALA A 75 5.47 11.68 4.03
CA ALA A 75 6.21 12.89 4.41
C ALA A 75 6.90 12.73 5.76
N LEU A 76 6.19 12.16 6.75
CA LEU A 76 6.76 11.80 8.04
C LEU A 76 7.92 10.82 7.87
N LEU A 77 7.68 9.68 7.23
CA LEU A 77 8.69 8.62 7.08
C LEU A 77 9.94 9.07 6.34
N THR A 78 9.84 10.02 5.41
CA THR A 78 10.98 10.59 4.67
C THR A 78 11.80 11.61 5.44
N ASN A 79 11.27 12.16 6.54
CA ASN A 79 12.00 13.17 7.30
C ASN A 79 13.14 12.49 8.10
N PRO A 80 14.42 12.79 7.78
CA PRO A 80 15.56 12.15 8.41
C PRO A 80 15.75 12.58 9.86
N SER A 81 15.18 13.72 10.25
CA SER A 81 15.32 14.23 11.61
C SER A 81 14.41 13.47 12.58
N LEU A 82 13.29 12.90 12.12
CA LEU A 82 12.29 12.28 12.99
C LEU A 82 12.65 10.83 13.31
N HIS A 83 12.73 10.50 14.60
CA HIS A 83 12.95 9.13 15.08
C HIS A 83 11.63 8.32 15.05
N ILE A 84 11.07 8.10 13.86
CA ILE A 84 9.76 7.44 13.67
C ILE A 84 9.80 5.95 14.04
N GLU A 85 10.99 5.35 14.12
CA GLU A 85 11.23 3.97 14.52
C GLU A 85 10.38 3.54 15.73
N ALA A 86 10.36 4.35 16.78
CA ALA A 86 9.61 4.07 18.01
C ALA A 86 8.10 3.89 17.77
N TYR A 87 7.53 4.51 16.74
CA TYR A 87 6.10 4.57 16.44
C TYR A 87 5.68 3.72 15.24
N LEU A 88 6.62 3.05 14.56
CA LEU A 88 6.31 2.21 13.39
C LEU A 88 5.29 1.12 13.71
N HIS A 89 5.35 0.54 14.90
CA HIS A 89 4.39 -0.49 15.33
C HIS A 89 2.94 0.00 15.36
N GLN A 90 2.70 1.31 15.56
CA GLN A 90 1.40 1.95 15.56
C GLN A 90 0.97 2.40 14.16
N LEU A 91 1.92 2.85 13.32
CA LEU A 91 1.65 3.32 11.97
C LEU A 91 1.42 2.17 10.96
N MET A 92 2.15 1.06 11.13
CA MET A 92 2.12 -0.08 10.20
C MET A 92 0.73 -0.73 10.04
N PRO A 93 -0.06 -0.95 11.11
CA PRO A 93 -1.43 -1.45 10.99
C PRO A 93 -2.31 -0.57 10.08
N SER A 94 -2.15 0.75 10.14
CA SER A 94 -2.90 1.71 9.33
C SER A 94 -2.51 1.61 7.85
N ILE A 95 -1.20 1.56 7.55
CA ILE A 95 -0.71 1.37 6.18
C ILE A 95 -1.16 0.01 5.62
N LEU A 96 -1.06 -1.06 6.40
CA LEU A 96 -1.52 -2.40 6.00
C LEU A 96 -3.03 -2.46 5.79
N THR A 97 -3.81 -1.68 6.55
CA THR A 97 -5.26 -1.56 6.35
C THR A 97 -5.59 -0.87 5.03
N CYS A 98 -4.88 0.20 4.66
CA CYS A 98 -5.03 0.85 3.35
C CYS A 98 -4.60 -0.05 2.19
N LEU A 99 -3.64 -0.96 2.42
CA LEU A 99 -3.16 -1.90 1.40
C LEU A 99 -4.12 -3.10 1.19
N VAL A 100 -4.51 -3.76 2.28
CA VAL A 100 -5.19 -5.07 2.27
C VAL A 100 -6.69 -4.96 2.64
N GLY A 101 -7.17 -3.75 2.94
CA GLY A 101 -8.54 -3.47 3.36
C GLY A 101 -9.60 -3.99 2.38
N LYS A 102 -10.60 -4.70 2.95
CA LYS A 102 -11.68 -5.34 2.18
C LYS A 102 -12.67 -4.35 1.57
N ARG A 103 -12.92 -3.22 2.25
CA ARG A 103 -13.90 -2.20 1.85
C ARG A 103 -13.25 -0.83 2.01
N LEU A 104 -12.53 -0.42 0.98
CA LEU A 104 -12.13 0.98 0.85
C LEU A 104 -13.21 1.61 -0.03
N GLY A 105 -13.70 2.81 0.33
CA GLY A 105 -14.57 3.68 -0.51
C GLY A 105 -15.95 3.19 -0.89
N VAL A 106 -16.35 2.02 -0.42
CA VAL A 106 -17.76 1.62 -0.45
C VAL A 106 -18.39 2.08 0.87
N PRO A 107 -19.30 3.07 0.86
CA PRO A 107 -20.03 3.45 2.07
C PRO A 107 -20.76 2.22 2.60
N LYS A 108 -20.82 2.09 3.93
CA LYS A 108 -21.49 0.99 4.65
C LYS A 108 -23.00 1.00 4.37
N ALA A 109 -23.42 0.51 3.20
CA ALA A 109 -24.81 0.34 2.84
C ALA A 109 -25.20 -1.14 3.00
N ALA A 110 -26.00 -1.40 4.04
CA ALA A 110 -26.95 -2.50 4.26
C ALA A 110 -26.58 -3.95 3.82
N GLY A 111 -26.48 -4.87 4.79
CA GLY A 111 -26.76 -6.28 4.53
C GLY A 111 -25.77 -7.34 5.03
N GLU A 112 -25.18 -7.18 6.22
CA GLU A 112 -24.65 -8.33 6.98
C GLU A 112 -25.28 -8.29 8.38
N GLY A 113 -26.54 -8.69 8.44
CA GLY A 113 -27.32 -8.92 9.66
C GLY A 113 -28.27 -10.07 9.36
N GLY A 114 -28.35 -11.03 10.28
CA GLY A 114 -29.01 -12.32 10.08
C GLY A 114 -30.48 -12.27 9.69
N ALA A 115 -30.96 -13.45 9.31
CA ALA A 115 -32.35 -13.76 9.03
C ALA A 115 -33.34 -13.10 10.01
N GLY A 116 -34.37 -12.45 9.45
CA GLY A 116 -35.54 -11.95 10.17
C GLY A 116 -36.47 -11.18 9.22
N PRO A 117 -37.76 -11.58 9.06
CA PRO A 117 -38.68 -10.92 8.15
C PRO A 117 -39.43 -9.79 8.86
N GLY A 118 -39.58 -8.65 8.20
CA GLY A 118 -40.35 -7.52 8.73
C GLY A 118 -40.33 -6.36 7.75
N GLY A 119 -41.46 -6.12 7.12
CA GLY A 119 -41.59 -5.20 5.99
C GLY A 119 -41.60 -3.72 6.37
N GLY A 120 -41.57 -2.89 5.33
CA GLY A 120 -42.16 -1.56 5.41
C GLY A 120 -41.30 -0.44 4.86
N LEU A 121 -41.62 -0.07 3.63
CA LEU A 121 -41.59 1.26 3.05
C LEU A 121 -40.23 1.87 2.65
N ALA A 122 -39.99 1.78 1.34
CA ALA A 122 -39.27 2.79 0.57
C ALA A 122 -39.92 4.19 0.77
N PRO A 123 -39.18 5.28 0.49
CA PRO A 123 -39.18 5.77 -0.89
C PRO A 123 -37.86 6.42 -1.36
N ALA A 124 -37.87 6.75 -2.65
CA ALA A 124 -37.01 7.66 -3.39
C ALA A 124 -35.97 7.01 -4.32
N GLU A 125 -36.48 6.67 -5.50
CA GLU A 125 -35.77 6.44 -6.74
C GLU A 125 -34.71 7.52 -6.99
N LYS A 126 -33.43 7.15 -6.90
CA LYS A 126 -32.34 7.84 -7.58
C LYS A 126 -31.61 6.84 -8.45
N SER A 127 -31.82 7.03 -9.76
CA SER A 127 -31.17 6.45 -10.94
C SER A 127 -30.02 5.46 -10.71
N ALA A 128 -30.17 4.27 -11.29
CA ALA A 128 -29.17 3.20 -11.36
C ALA A 128 -27.86 3.59 -12.09
N ALA A 129 -27.83 4.72 -12.81
CA ALA A 129 -26.64 5.21 -13.50
C ALA A 129 -25.59 5.88 -12.59
N ASP A 130 -25.99 6.33 -11.38
CA ASP A 130 -25.07 6.98 -10.43
C ASP A 130 -24.37 5.96 -9.51
N LYS A 131 -24.88 4.72 -9.43
CA LYS A 131 -24.23 3.62 -8.71
C LYS A 131 -22.97 3.13 -9.42
N SER A 132 -22.89 3.21 -10.75
CA SER A 132 -21.70 2.82 -11.53
C SER A 132 -20.59 3.88 -11.53
N ALA A 133 -20.90 5.14 -11.27
CA ALA A 133 -19.90 6.19 -11.08
C ALA A 133 -19.24 6.09 -9.69
N ALA A 134 -20.02 5.78 -8.65
CA ALA A 134 -19.51 5.43 -7.32
C ALA A 134 -18.66 4.14 -7.29
N LEU A 135 -18.72 3.33 -8.35
CA LEU A 135 -17.93 2.11 -8.57
C LEU A 135 -16.50 2.37 -9.11
N THR A 136 -16.07 3.64 -9.21
CA THR A 136 -14.74 4.03 -9.73
C THR A 136 -13.91 4.90 -8.79
N VAL A 137 -14.15 4.82 -7.47
CA VAL A 137 -13.21 5.46 -6.55
C VAL A 137 -11.85 4.76 -6.69
N ASP A 138 -10.81 5.54 -6.96
CA ASP A 138 -9.49 5.07 -7.41
C ASP A 138 -8.65 4.45 -6.27
N HIS A 139 -9.20 3.43 -5.63
CA HIS A 139 -8.56 2.62 -4.59
C HIS A 139 -7.28 1.96 -5.03
N TRP A 140 -7.14 1.73 -6.32
CA TRP A 140 -5.99 1.05 -6.92
C TRP A 140 -4.72 1.85 -6.67
N GLN A 141 -4.77 3.17 -6.91
CA GLN A 141 -3.63 4.07 -6.67
C GLN A 141 -3.29 4.18 -5.19
N LEU A 142 -4.31 4.23 -4.32
CA LEU A 142 -4.11 4.24 -2.87
C LEU A 142 -3.35 2.98 -2.41
N ARG A 143 -3.75 1.81 -2.91
CA ARG A 143 -3.08 0.54 -2.58
C ARG A 143 -1.65 0.49 -3.09
N GLU A 144 -1.39 0.97 -4.30
CA GLU A 144 -0.04 1.05 -4.85
C GLU A 144 0.85 2.00 -4.02
N HIS A 145 0.31 3.15 -3.62
CA HIS A 145 1.03 4.07 -2.73
C HIS A 145 1.29 3.45 -1.36
N ALA A 146 0.29 2.79 -0.76
CA ALA A 146 0.46 2.05 0.49
C ALA A 146 1.51 0.93 0.37
N ALA A 147 1.57 0.23 -0.76
CA ALA A 147 2.60 -0.78 -1.02
C ALA A 147 4.00 -0.16 -1.09
N SER A 148 4.15 0.99 -1.78
CA SER A 148 5.41 1.72 -1.84
C SER A 148 5.87 2.22 -0.47
N LEU A 149 4.92 2.61 0.41
CA LEU A 149 5.20 2.96 1.80
C LEU A 149 5.70 1.76 2.60
N VAL A 150 5.06 0.60 2.47
CA VAL A 150 5.51 -0.63 3.14
C VAL A 150 6.93 -1.00 2.67
N ALA A 151 7.22 -0.89 1.37
CA ALA A 151 8.55 -1.12 0.83
C ALA A 151 9.58 -0.15 1.41
N LEU A 152 9.26 1.15 1.45
CA LEU A 152 10.12 2.19 2.02
C LEU A 152 10.45 1.93 3.49
N VAL A 153 9.46 1.48 4.27
CA VAL A 153 9.67 1.13 5.68
C VAL A 153 10.57 -0.11 5.79
N CYS A 154 10.35 -1.13 4.97
CA CYS A 154 11.18 -2.34 4.98
C CYS A 154 12.63 -2.06 4.55
N GLU A 155 12.85 -1.17 3.58
CA GLU A 155 14.19 -0.80 3.11
C GLU A 155 14.94 0.04 4.16
N ARG A 156 14.29 1.05 4.75
CA ARG A 156 14.95 1.93 5.73
C ARG A 156 15.11 1.30 7.11
N PHE A 157 14.11 0.56 7.57
CA PHE A 157 14.04 0.11 8.96
C PHE A 157 14.12 -1.41 9.12
N GLY A 158 14.22 -2.17 8.02
CA GLY A 158 14.29 -3.64 8.07
C GLY A 158 15.51 -4.18 8.83
N GLY A 159 16.63 -3.45 8.84
CA GLY A 159 17.82 -3.81 9.63
C GLY A 159 17.65 -3.60 11.13
N SER A 160 16.95 -2.55 11.54
CA SER A 160 16.68 -2.23 12.95
C SER A 160 15.50 -3.03 13.52
N TYR A 161 14.54 -3.44 12.68
CA TYR A 161 13.31 -4.13 13.07
C TYR A 161 13.17 -5.53 12.45
N ALA A 162 13.86 -6.51 13.05
CA ALA A 162 13.83 -7.91 12.59
C ALA A 162 12.42 -8.54 12.56
N ASN A 163 11.49 -8.09 13.43
CA ASN A 163 10.14 -8.65 13.51
C ASN A 163 9.13 -7.99 12.55
N LEU A 164 9.49 -6.89 11.89
CA LEU A 164 8.58 -6.16 11.02
C LEU A 164 8.32 -6.91 9.72
N GLN A 165 9.38 -7.31 9.02
CA GLN A 165 9.29 -7.99 7.73
C GLN A 165 8.53 -9.33 7.83
N PRO A 166 8.76 -10.21 8.83
CA PRO A 166 7.97 -11.44 9.01
C PRO A 166 6.48 -11.19 9.30
N ARG A 167 6.12 -10.10 9.98
CA ARG A 167 4.71 -9.76 10.25
C ARG A 167 3.99 -9.28 8.99
N ILE A 168 4.67 -8.45 8.19
CA ILE A 168 4.13 -7.94 6.92
C ILE A 168 3.95 -9.11 5.95
N THR A 169 4.99 -9.92 5.73
CA THR A 169 4.92 -11.05 4.79
C THR A 169 3.86 -12.05 5.19
N ARG A 170 3.74 -12.41 6.47
CA ARG A 170 2.66 -13.29 6.96
C ARG A 170 1.27 -12.71 6.70
N THR A 171 1.10 -11.40 6.88
CA THR A 171 -0.18 -10.73 6.62
C THR A 171 -0.54 -10.77 5.14
N LEU A 172 0.42 -10.48 4.26
CA LEU A 172 0.22 -10.51 2.80
C LEU A 172 -0.03 -11.93 2.28
N VAL A 173 0.72 -12.93 2.75
CA VAL A 173 0.52 -14.34 2.37
C VAL A 173 -0.84 -14.84 2.81
N ARG A 174 -1.24 -14.56 4.06
CA ARG A 174 -2.58 -14.92 4.55
C ARG A 174 -3.68 -14.21 3.76
N ALA A 175 -3.43 -12.99 3.27
CA ALA A 175 -4.38 -12.29 2.43
C ALA A 175 -4.47 -12.84 1.01
N LEU A 176 -3.35 -13.32 0.45
CA LEU A 176 -3.28 -13.95 -0.87
C LEU A 176 -3.88 -15.36 -0.89
N MET A 177 -3.59 -16.18 0.14
CA MET A 177 -4.00 -17.60 0.18
C MET A 177 -5.44 -17.82 0.66
N ASP A 178 -6.16 -16.80 1.11
CA ASP A 178 -7.55 -16.93 1.55
C ASP A 178 -8.52 -16.72 0.36
N PRO A 179 -9.15 -17.79 -0.18
CA PRO A 179 -10.04 -17.69 -1.36
C PRO A 179 -11.37 -16.98 -1.05
N LYS A 180 -11.70 -16.80 0.24
CA LYS A 180 -12.91 -16.10 0.70
C LYS A 180 -12.76 -14.57 0.73
N LYS A 181 -11.56 -14.04 0.49
CA LYS A 181 -11.31 -12.60 0.51
C LYS A 181 -11.64 -11.99 -0.86
N PRO A 182 -12.07 -10.71 -0.91
CA PRO A 182 -12.35 -10.07 -2.18
C PRO A 182 -11.07 -9.93 -3.02
N LEU A 183 -11.23 -9.96 -4.35
CA LEU A 183 -10.13 -9.81 -5.32
C LEU A 183 -9.32 -8.52 -5.09
N THR A 184 -9.99 -7.48 -4.60
CA THR A 184 -9.39 -6.22 -4.21
C THR A 184 -8.33 -6.36 -3.09
N THR A 185 -8.54 -7.25 -2.13
CA THR A 185 -7.56 -7.61 -1.08
C THR A 185 -6.41 -8.44 -1.65
N HIS A 186 -6.69 -9.33 -2.61
CA HIS A 186 -5.64 -10.10 -3.28
C HIS A 186 -4.73 -9.19 -4.10
N TYR A 187 -5.30 -8.24 -4.84
CA TYR A 187 -4.53 -7.22 -5.57
C TYR A 187 -3.55 -6.48 -4.65
N GLY A 188 -4.04 -5.97 -3.52
CA GLY A 188 -3.19 -5.28 -2.54
C GLY A 188 -2.08 -6.17 -1.98
N SER A 189 -2.35 -7.46 -1.84
CA SER A 189 -1.35 -8.44 -1.40
C SER A 189 -0.27 -8.68 -2.45
N ILE A 190 -0.66 -8.82 -3.72
CA ILE A 190 0.26 -9.01 -4.86
C ILE A 190 1.14 -7.78 -5.04
N VAL A 191 0.55 -6.59 -5.08
CA VAL A 191 1.29 -5.33 -5.23
C VAL A 191 2.19 -5.08 -4.01
N GLY A 192 1.73 -5.40 -2.80
CA GLY A 192 2.55 -5.35 -1.59
C GLY A 192 3.76 -6.29 -1.66
N ILE A 193 3.57 -7.54 -2.09
CA ILE A 193 4.66 -8.51 -2.26
C ILE A 193 5.63 -8.05 -3.36
N ALA A 194 5.12 -7.53 -4.47
CA ALA A 194 5.94 -7.00 -5.56
C ALA A 194 6.81 -5.82 -5.11
N ALA A 195 6.26 -4.92 -4.28
CA ALA A 195 6.98 -3.76 -3.77
C ALA A 195 8.08 -4.13 -2.75
N LEU A 196 7.95 -5.25 -2.02
CA LEU A 196 8.97 -5.73 -1.07
C LEU A 196 10.25 -6.25 -1.76
N GLY A 197 10.21 -6.53 -3.07
CA GLY A 197 11.37 -6.88 -3.88
C GLY A 197 11.44 -8.33 -4.36
N ALA A 198 12.39 -8.58 -5.26
CA ALA A 198 12.50 -9.84 -6.03
C ALA A 198 12.64 -11.09 -5.15
N ARG A 199 13.41 -11.02 -4.06
CA ARG A 199 13.60 -12.15 -3.15
C ARG A 199 12.32 -12.59 -2.45
N VAL A 200 11.46 -11.64 -2.07
CA VAL A 200 10.18 -11.93 -1.43
C VAL A 200 9.19 -12.50 -2.44
N VAL A 201 9.18 -11.96 -3.67
CA VAL A 201 8.39 -12.50 -4.80
C VAL A 201 8.79 -13.94 -5.10
N GLN A 202 10.10 -14.24 -5.13
CA GLN A 202 10.61 -15.59 -5.37
C GLN A 202 10.14 -16.60 -4.32
N LEU A 203 10.17 -16.21 -3.05
CA LEU A 203 9.84 -17.10 -1.95
C LEU A 203 8.34 -17.29 -1.74
N LEU A 204 7.54 -16.24 -1.98
CA LEU A 204 6.11 -16.24 -1.62
C LEU A 204 5.19 -16.37 -2.82
N LEU A 205 5.50 -15.69 -3.94
CA LEU A 205 4.64 -15.67 -5.12
C LEU A 205 4.91 -16.88 -6.02
N MET A 206 6.17 -17.16 -6.36
CA MET A 206 6.52 -18.21 -7.33
C MET A 206 6.00 -19.61 -6.99
N PRO A 207 6.07 -20.11 -5.74
CA PRO A 207 5.57 -21.45 -5.42
C PRO A 207 4.05 -21.58 -5.55
N ASN A 208 3.32 -20.50 -5.25
CA ASN A 208 1.86 -20.49 -5.17
C ASN A 208 1.20 -19.94 -6.44
N LEU A 209 2.01 -19.51 -7.41
CA LEU A 209 1.54 -18.81 -8.61
C LEU A 209 0.63 -19.70 -9.47
N GLY A 210 0.99 -20.98 -9.63
CA GLY A 210 0.22 -21.92 -10.44
C GLY A 210 -1.20 -22.09 -9.91
N GLU A 211 -1.34 -22.38 -8.62
CA GLU A 211 -2.65 -22.54 -7.96
C GLU A 211 -3.46 -21.24 -7.95
N TYR A 212 -2.80 -20.10 -7.75
CA TYR A 212 -3.47 -18.82 -7.75
C TYR A 212 -3.99 -18.42 -9.13
N LEU A 213 -3.23 -18.68 -10.20
CA LEU A 213 -3.66 -18.38 -11.57
C LEU A 213 -4.85 -19.23 -11.99
N THR A 214 -4.89 -20.51 -11.64
CA THR A 214 -6.05 -21.37 -11.93
C THR A 214 -7.30 -20.88 -11.18
N LEU A 215 -7.17 -20.51 -9.91
CA LEU A 215 -8.27 -19.94 -9.13
C LEU A 215 -8.76 -18.61 -9.71
N LEU A 216 -7.85 -17.75 -10.18
CA LEU A 216 -8.18 -16.47 -10.77
C LEU A 216 -8.88 -16.63 -12.13
N GLU A 217 -8.47 -17.59 -12.94
CA GLU A 217 -9.13 -17.94 -14.20
C GLU A 217 -10.54 -18.52 -13.96
N GLU A 218 -10.70 -19.34 -12.92
CA GLU A 218 -12.02 -19.83 -12.49
C GLU A 218 -12.93 -18.70 -12.00
N GLU A 219 -12.42 -17.77 -11.19
CA GLU A 219 -13.18 -16.61 -10.71
C GLU A 219 -13.56 -15.66 -11.87
N ALA A 220 -12.66 -15.45 -12.83
CA ALA A 220 -12.96 -14.70 -14.04
C ALA A 220 -14.05 -15.38 -14.89
N ALA A 221 -13.97 -16.70 -15.08
CA ALA A 221 -14.98 -17.46 -15.82
C ALA A 221 -16.35 -17.48 -15.11
N LYS A 222 -16.38 -17.48 -13.77
CA LYS A 222 -17.63 -17.32 -13.01
C LYS A 222 -18.22 -15.93 -13.21
N ALA A 223 -17.40 -14.88 -13.17
CA ALA A 223 -17.84 -13.51 -13.37
C ALA A 223 -18.37 -13.25 -14.80
N GLU A 224 -17.85 -13.95 -15.81
CA GLU A 224 -18.39 -13.95 -17.17
C GLU A 224 -19.79 -14.56 -17.24
N LYS A 225 -20.01 -15.68 -16.54
CA LYS A 225 -21.32 -16.33 -16.46
C LYS A 225 -22.36 -15.53 -15.66
N THR A 226 -21.93 -14.77 -14.65
CA THR A 226 -22.80 -13.94 -13.82
C THR A 226 -23.07 -12.55 -14.43
N GLY A 227 -22.28 -12.11 -15.41
CA GLY A 227 -22.41 -10.78 -16.01
C GLY A 227 -21.88 -9.63 -15.13
N ASP A 228 -21.12 -9.94 -14.09
CA ASP A 228 -20.55 -8.96 -13.17
C ASP A 228 -19.31 -8.28 -13.77
N ALA A 229 -19.50 -7.21 -14.54
CA ALA A 229 -18.41 -6.46 -15.18
C ALA A 229 -17.34 -5.94 -14.19
N ALA A 230 -17.74 -5.58 -12.96
CA ALA A 230 -16.82 -5.12 -11.93
C ALA A 230 -15.83 -6.22 -11.48
N ARG A 231 -16.31 -7.45 -11.27
CA ARG A 231 -15.45 -8.58 -10.87
C ARG A 231 -14.49 -9.01 -11.97
N GLN A 232 -14.94 -8.95 -13.23
CA GLN A 232 -14.07 -9.21 -14.38
C GLN A 232 -12.93 -8.20 -14.46
N TYR A 233 -13.23 -6.92 -14.23
CA TYR A 233 -12.24 -5.86 -14.20
C TYR A 233 -11.23 -6.04 -13.05
N GLU A 234 -11.71 -6.38 -11.84
CA GLU A 234 -10.85 -6.69 -10.69
C GLU A 234 -9.93 -7.90 -10.96
N ALA A 235 -10.45 -8.97 -11.58
CA ALA A 235 -9.69 -10.16 -11.93
C ALA A 235 -8.61 -9.84 -12.98
N SER A 236 -8.95 -9.06 -14.02
CA SER A 236 -8.00 -8.59 -15.03
C SER A 236 -6.87 -7.76 -14.42
N ARG A 237 -7.20 -6.86 -13.48
CA ARG A 237 -6.21 -6.07 -12.74
C ARG A 237 -5.28 -6.94 -11.88
N CYS A 238 -5.83 -7.94 -11.19
CA CYS A 238 -5.02 -8.90 -10.43
C CYS A 238 -4.07 -9.68 -11.34
N ARG A 239 -4.56 -10.15 -12.50
CA ARG A 239 -3.74 -10.83 -13.51
C ARG A 239 -2.58 -9.95 -14.00
N GLY A 240 -2.88 -8.70 -14.33
CA GLY A 240 -1.88 -7.71 -14.73
C GLY A 240 -0.84 -7.44 -13.64
N ALA A 241 -1.28 -7.30 -12.39
CA ALA A 241 -0.37 -7.11 -11.25
C ALA A 241 0.56 -8.31 -11.02
N VAL A 242 0.04 -9.54 -11.16
CA VAL A 242 0.85 -10.77 -11.08
C VAL A 242 1.88 -10.82 -12.20
N GLN A 243 1.46 -10.54 -13.44
CA GLN A 243 2.38 -10.50 -14.59
C GLN A 243 3.48 -9.45 -14.40
N ALA A 244 3.12 -8.26 -13.92
CA ALA A 244 4.08 -7.19 -13.61
C ALA A 244 5.04 -7.60 -12.49
N ALA A 245 4.55 -8.25 -11.42
CA ALA A 245 5.36 -8.73 -10.31
C ALA A 245 6.39 -9.79 -10.76
N VAL A 246 5.93 -10.75 -11.57
CA VAL A 246 6.80 -11.79 -12.15
C VAL A 246 7.79 -11.19 -13.14
N GLY A 247 7.36 -10.25 -13.99
CA GLY A 247 8.25 -9.53 -14.90
C GLY A 247 9.35 -8.76 -14.16
N SER A 248 8.98 -8.03 -13.11
CA SER A 248 9.92 -7.32 -12.23
C SER A 248 10.91 -8.28 -11.56
N PHE A 249 10.46 -9.47 -11.14
CA PHE A 249 11.35 -10.51 -10.61
C PHE A 249 12.40 -10.96 -11.62
N PHE A 250 12.03 -11.27 -12.87
CA PHE A 250 13.00 -11.69 -13.89
C PHE A 250 14.01 -10.60 -14.25
N VAL A 251 13.57 -9.34 -14.30
CA VAL A 251 14.46 -8.19 -14.50
C VAL A 251 15.42 -8.05 -13.32
N GLY A 252 14.93 -8.20 -12.08
CA GLY A 252 15.73 -8.17 -10.86
C GLY A 252 16.79 -9.26 -10.81
N VAL A 253 16.43 -10.51 -11.07
CA VAL A 253 17.37 -11.64 -11.11
C VAL A 253 18.43 -11.45 -12.18
N ARG A 254 18.06 -10.92 -13.35
CA ARG A 254 19.02 -10.60 -14.41
C ARG A 254 20.00 -9.50 -13.96
N ALA A 255 19.51 -8.45 -13.32
CA ALA A 255 20.34 -7.36 -12.82
C ALA A 255 21.31 -7.83 -11.72
N GLU A 256 20.86 -8.70 -10.81
CA GLU A 256 21.70 -9.33 -9.78
C GLU A 256 22.81 -10.18 -10.42
N ASN A 257 22.46 -11.04 -11.38
CA ASN A 257 23.45 -11.86 -12.11
C ASN A 257 24.47 -10.99 -12.87
N GLU A 258 24.03 -9.89 -13.49
CA GLU A 258 24.94 -8.95 -14.15
C GLU A 258 25.84 -8.20 -13.15
N ALA A 259 25.34 -7.85 -11.96
CA ALA A 259 26.13 -7.21 -10.91
C ALA A 259 27.17 -8.16 -10.31
N GLU A 260 26.82 -9.43 -10.07
CA GLU A 260 27.76 -10.46 -9.61
C GLU A 260 28.85 -10.74 -10.65
N GLN A 261 28.51 -10.79 -11.94
CA GLN A 261 29.49 -10.92 -13.01
C GLN A 261 30.44 -9.71 -13.10
N ARG A 262 29.92 -8.49 -12.93
CA ARG A 262 30.75 -7.26 -12.87
C ARG A 262 31.70 -7.28 -11.66
N GLN A 263 31.23 -7.69 -10.48
CA GLN A 263 32.07 -7.81 -9.28
C GLN A 263 33.12 -8.92 -9.41
N ALA A 264 32.78 -10.06 -10.02
CA ALA A 264 33.72 -11.14 -10.30
C ALA A 264 34.80 -10.72 -11.31
N GLY A 265 34.43 -9.94 -12.33
CA GLY A 265 35.37 -9.33 -13.29
C GLY A 265 36.33 -8.34 -12.63
N ALA A 266 35.83 -7.47 -11.75
CA ALA A 266 36.66 -6.52 -10.99
C ALA A 266 37.68 -7.22 -10.08
N ARG A 267 37.30 -8.30 -9.40
CA ARG A 267 38.24 -9.10 -8.57
C ARG A 267 39.33 -9.78 -9.39
N ARG A 268 39.05 -10.21 -10.62
CA ARG A 268 40.06 -10.79 -11.52
C ARG A 268 41.03 -9.75 -12.09
N GLY A 269 40.58 -8.51 -12.34
CA GLY A 269 41.44 -7.43 -12.82
C GLY A 269 42.50 -6.95 -11.81
N VAL A 270 42.15 -6.91 -10.51
CA VAL A 270 43.08 -6.49 -9.45
C VAL A 270 44.17 -7.54 -9.19
N GLY A 271 43.89 -8.83 -9.39
CA GLY A 271 44.88 -9.90 -9.26
C GLY A 271 45.95 -9.92 -10.36
N ALA A 272 45.69 -9.32 -11.53
CA ALA A 272 46.63 -9.31 -12.65
C ALA A 272 47.67 -8.18 -12.58
N GLN A 273 47.38 -7.07 -11.89
CA GLN A 273 48.32 -5.95 -11.76
C GLN A 273 49.35 -6.13 -10.62
N GLY A 274 49.08 -7.00 -9.64
CA GLY A 274 50.02 -7.31 -8.54
C GLY A 274 51.17 -8.24 -8.90
N GLY A 275 51.18 -8.83 -10.10
CA GLY A 275 52.20 -9.80 -10.54
C GLY A 275 53.31 -9.24 -11.44
N ALA A 276 53.24 -7.97 -11.83
CA ALA A 276 54.16 -7.38 -12.82
C ALA A 276 55.32 -6.57 -12.23
N GLN A 277 55.48 -6.53 -10.90
CA GLN A 277 56.48 -5.70 -10.24
C GLN A 277 57.45 -6.50 -9.36
N VAL A 278 57.97 -7.62 -9.89
CA VAL A 278 59.20 -8.25 -9.41
C VAL A 278 59.93 -8.84 -10.61
N ARG A 279 60.80 -8.05 -11.25
CA ARG A 279 62.00 -8.51 -11.96
C ARG A 279 62.86 -7.34 -12.36
#